data_AF-A0A9P1HEG7-F1
#
_entry.id   AF-A0A9P1HEG7-F1
#
_cell.length_a   1.000
_cell.length_b   1.000
_cell.length_c   1.000
_cell.angle_alpha   90.00
_cell.angle_beta   90.00
_cell.angle_gamma   90.00
#
_symmetry.space_group_name_H-M   'P 1'
#
loop_
_entity.id
_entity.type
_entity.pdbx_description
1 polymer ?
#
loop_
_entity_poly.entity_id
_entity_poly.type
_entity_poly.pdbx_seq_one_letter_code
_entity_poly.pdbx_strand_id
1 'polypeptide(L)'
;MPTFDGDYTKFNEFKSLFDLMVHKNKEMGKVEKLHQLKKFTRGRPRDLLEKFTMSAESYTKAYEMMITTYDKPLEVKKALMKELKTMEKFHIGNMRHGFDRIRAIVSSVEKYRNIDTDDIIKT
;
A
#
# COMPACT_ATOMS: atom_id res chain seq x y z
N MET A 1 -17.87 -7.68 14.26
CA MET A 1 -17.23 -6.45 13.75
C MET A 1 -15.72 -6.65 13.75
N PRO A 2 -15.00 -6.30 12.67
CA PRO A 2 -13.55 -6.46 12.62
C PRO A 2 -12.87 -5.56 13.66
N THR A 3 -11.78 -6.06 14.24
CA THR A 3 -10.98 -5.27 15.17
C THR A 3 -9.89 -4.53 14.41
N PHE A 4 -9.69 -3.26 14.70
CA PHE A 4 -8.67 -2.43 14.07
C PHE A 4 -7.43 -2.30 14.96
N ASP A 5 -6.28 -2.67 14.43
CA ASP A 5 -4.98 -2.71 15.13
C ASP A 5 -4.02 -1.58 14.72
N GLY A 6 -4.40 -0.77 13.73
CA GLY A 6 -3.60 0.33 13.20
C GLY A 6 -3.12 0.13 11.76
N ASP A 7 -3.45 -0.99 11.11
CA ASP A 7 -3.14 -1.24 9.71
C ASP A 7 -3.91 -0.29 8.77
N TYR A 8 -3.21 0.70 8.22
CA TYR A 8 -3.76 1.71 7.32
C TYR A 8 -4.52 1.12 6.12
N THR A 9 -4.16 -0.07 5.65
CA THR A 9 -4.83 -0.72 4.51
C THR A 9 -6.24 -1.20 4.86
N LYS A 10 -6.46 -1.55 6.13
CA LYS A 10 -7.73 -2.07 6.66
C LYS A 10 -8.61 -0.99 7.28
N PHE A 11 -8.08 0.22 7.47
CA PHE A 11 -8.81 1.29 8.12
C PHE A 11 -10.09 1.68 7.37
N ASN A 12 -10.05 1.74 6.04
CA ASN A 12 -11.22 2.10 5.22
C ASN A 12 -12.38 1.10 5.39
N GLU A 13 -12.07 -0.19 5.44
CA GLU A 13 -13.07 -1.24 5.66
C GLU A 13 -13.65 -1.15 7.08
N PHE A 14 -12.77 -1.04 8.08
CA PHE A 14 -13.17 -0.85 9.48
C PHE A 14 -14.08 0.38 9.64
N LYS A 15 -13.68 1.53 9.10
CA LYS A 15 -14.41 2.80 9.18
C LYS A 15 -15.79 2.67 8.55
N SER A 16 -15.87 2.09 7.35
CA SER A 16 -17.15 1.91 6.64
C SER A 16 -18.14 1.08 7.45
N LEU A 17 -17.67 -0.02 8.04
CA LEU A 17 -18.48 -0.89 8.89
C LEU A 17 -18.83 -0.22 10.23
N PHE A 18 -17.90 0.50 10.85
CA PHE A 18 -18.14 1.26 12.07
C PHE A 18 -19.14 2.39 11.84
N ASP A 19 -19.08 3.03 10.69
CA ASP A 19 -19.99 4.12 10.37
C ASP A 19 -21.41 3.63 10.21
N LEU A 20 -21.58 2.51 9.52
CA LEU A 20 -22.87 1.88 9.29
C LEU A 20 -23.52 1.40 10.60
N MET A 21 -22.74 0.70 11.45
CA MET A 21 -23.29 0.03 12.64
C MET A 21 -23.35 0.92 13.88
N VAL A 22 -22.41 1.85 14.05
CA VAL A 22 -22.22 2.59 15.30
C VAL A 22 -22.32 4.10 15.09
N HIS A 23 -21.52 4.68 14.19
CA HIS A 23 -21.47 6.15 14.06
C HIS A 23 -22.82 6.75 13.63
N LYS A 24 -23.45 6.17 12.60
CA LYS A 24 -24.73 6.64 12.03
C LYS A 24 -25.95 6.15 12.80
N ASN A 25 -25.79 5.24 13.75
CA ASN A 25 -26.89 4.78 14.59
C ASN A 25 -27.35 5.94 15.51
N LYS A 26 -28.59 6.40 15.31
CA LYS A 26 -29.17 7.52 16.07
C LYS A 26 -29.65 7.12 17.47
N GLU A 27 -29.90 5.83 17.70
CA GLU A 27 -30.36 5.30 18.99
C GLU A 27 -29.21 5.16 19.99
N MET A 28 -27.97 5.09 19.50
CA MET A 28 -26.78 5.00 20.36
C MET A 28 -26.30 6.37 20.83
N GLY A 29 -26.07 6.48 22.14
CA GLY A 29 -25.47 7.67 22.74
C GLY A 29 -23.98 7.82 22.40
N LYS A 30 -23.45 9.05 22.41
CA LYS A 30 -22.03 9.31 22.09
C LYS A 30 -21.05 8.56 23.02
N VAL A 31 -21.38 8.44 24.31
CA VAL A 31 -20.56 7.67 25.28
C VAL A 31 -20.52 6.19 24.91
N GLU A 32 -21.66 5.61 24.53
CA GLU A 32 -21.76 4.23 24.08
C GLU A 32 -20.96 4.00 22.78
N LYS A 33 -21.04 4.94 21.83
CA LYS A 33 -20.23 4.90 20.61
C LYS A 33 -18.74 4.94 20.91
N LEU A 34 -18.30 5.74 21.89
CA LEU A 34 -16.90 5.78 22.31
C LEU A 34 -16.47 4.46 22.98
N HIS A 35 -17.33 3.86 23.79
CA HIS A 35 -17.09 2.53 24.35
C HIS A 35 -16.91 1.48 23.24
N GLN A 36 -17.78 1.46 22.23
CA GLN A 36 -17.62 0.54 21.08
C GLN A 36 -16.33 0.85 20.28
N LEU A 37 -16.02 2.13 20.04
CA LEU A 37 -14.80 2.54 19.34
C LEU A 37 -13.55 2.01 20.06
N LYS A 38 -13.50 2.16 21.38
CA LYS A 38 -12.46 1.55 22.21
C LYS A 38 -12.49 0.02 22.09
N LYS A 39 -13.65 -0.63 22.21
CA LYS A 39 -13.79 -2.10 22.20
C LYS A 39 -13.26 -2.74 20.90
N PHE A 40 -13.51 -2.12 19.75
CA PHE A 40 -13.11 -2.65 18.45
C PHE A 40 -11.76 -2.13 17.96
N THR A 41 -10.98 -1.50 18.83
CA THR A 41 -9.60 -1.08 18.53
C THR A 41 -8.61 -1.80 19.45
N ARG A 42 -7.41 -2.06 18.93
CA ARG A 42 -6.29 -2.70 19.64
C ARG A 42 -4.98 -1.98 19.32
N GLY A 43 -3.94 -2.27 20.10
CA GLY A 43 -2.60 -1.70 19.90
C GLY A 43 -2.61 -0.17 19.91
N ARG A 44 -1.84 0.43 19.00
CA ARG A 44 -1.65 1.88 18.95
C ARG A 44 -2.96 2.70 18.85
N PRO A 45 -3.94 2.35 17.98
CA PRO A 45 -5.23 3.04 17.98
C PRO A 45 -5.93 3.02 19.35
N ARG A 46 -5.90 1.88 20.06
CA ARG A 46 -6.49 1.76 21.40
C ARG A 46 -5.77 2.67 22.40
N ASP A 47 -4.45 2.68 22.39
CA ASP A 47 -3.64 3.51 23.29
C ASP A 47 -3.91 5.01 23.09
N LEU A 48 -4.11 5.43 21.83
CA LEU A 48 -4.52 6.81 21.52
C LEU A 48 -5.91 7.13 22.06
N LEU A 49 -6.84 6.18 21.93
CA LEU A 49 -8.20 6.33 22.43
C LEU A 49 -8.27 6.33 23.96
N GLU A 50 -7.34 5.68 24.67
CA GLU A 50 -7.36 5.66 26.14
C GLU A 50 -7.22 7.04 26.79
N LYS A 51 -6.59 7.98 26.09
CA LYS A 51 -6.43 9.36 26.54
C LYS A 51 -7.75 10.13 26.61
N PHE A 52 -8.81 9.61 25.98
CA PHE A 52 -10.13 10.22 25.98
C PHE A 52 -10.96 9.68 27.14
N THR A 53 -11.57 10.61 27.89
CA THR A 53 -12.53 10.30 28.95
C THR A 53 -13.82 9.73 28.34
N MET A 54 -14.55 8.89 29.09
CA MET A 54 -15.85 8.34 28.67
C MET A 54 -16.94 9.42 28.74
N SER A 55 -16.91 10.38 27.81
CA SER A 55 -17.90 11.46 27.72
C SER A 55 -18.37 11.68 26.28
N ALA A 56 -19.52 12.34 26.15
CA ALA A 56 -20.13 12.63 24.86
C ALA A 56 -19.27 13.57 23.99
N GLU A 57 -18.61 14.55 24.61
CA GLU A 57 -17.69 15.49 23.94
C GLU A 57 -16.41 14.79 23.48
N SER A 58 -15.92 13.85 24.28
CA SER A 58 -14.73 13.06 23.98
C SER A 58 -14.92 12.15 22.77
N TYR A 59 -16.14 11.65 22.51
CA TYR A 59 -16.41 10.82 21.34
C TYR A 59 -16.09 11.52 20.02
N THR A 60 -16.58 12.75 19.85
CA THR A 60 -16.40 13.49 18.59
C THR A 60 -14.92 13.71 18.30
N LYS A 61 -14.15 14.12 19.31
CA LYS A 61 -12.69 14.32 19.19
C LYS A 61 -11.94 13.01 18.95
N ALA A 62 -12.33 11.93 19.63
CA ALA A 62 -11.72 10.62 19.49
C ALA A 62 -11.92 10.04 18.07
N TYR A 63 -13.14 10.17 17.55
CA TYR A 63 -13.48 9.67 16.22
C TYR A 63 -12.81 10.52 15.11
N GLU A 64 -12.76 11.84 15.27
CA GLU A 64 -12.01 12.73 14.36
C GLU A 64 -10.50 12.46 14.37
N MET A 65 -9.92 12.18 15.55
CA MET A 65 -8.52 11.77 15.67
C MET A 65 -8.24 10.49 14.88
N MET A 66 -9.14 9.50 14.95
CA MET A 66 -8.99 8.26 14.18
C MET A 66 -9.00 8.53 12.67
N ILE A 67 -9.94 9.36 12.18
CA ILE A 67 -9.99 9.76 10.77
C ILE A 67 -8.70 10.49 10.38
N THR A 68 -8.30 11.51 11.13
CA THR A 68 -7.12 12.32 10.79
C THR A 68 -5.83 11.50 10.79
N THR A 69 -5.76 10.49 11.68
CA THR A 69 -4.57 9.65 11.82
C THR A 69 -4.49 8.59 10.75
N TYR A 70 -5.61 7.93 10.42
CA TYR A 70 -5.64 6.70 9.63
C TYR A 70 -6.37 6.83 8.27
N ASP A 71 -7.25 7.80 8.10
CA ASP A 71 -7.92 8.13 6.82
C ASP A 71 -6.97 8.93 5.93
N LYS A 72 -5.94 8.27 5.40
CA LYS A 72 -4.94 8.87 4.50
C LYS A 72 -5.02 8.30 3.08
N PRO A 73 -6.17 8.42 2.40
CA PRO A 73 -6.36 7.85 1.07
C PRO A 73 -5.37 8.41 0.04
N LEU A 74 -4.92 9.66 0.21
CA LEU A 74 -3.93 10.27 -0.67
C LEU A 74 -2.54 9.65 -0.51
N GLU A 75 -2.14 9.33 0.72
CA GLU A 75 -0.83 8.70 0.99
C GLU A 75 -0.82 7.25 0.54
N VAL A 76 -1.93 6.53 0.73
CA VAL A 76 -2.12 5.17 0.18
C VAL A 76 -2.06 5.20 -1.35
N LYS A 77 -2.78 6.12 -2.00
CA LYS A 77 -2.72 6.32 -3.46
C LYS A 77 -1.31 6.64 -3.94
N LYS A 78 -0.58 7.54 -3.24
CA LYS A 78 0.82 7.87 -3.57
C LYS A 78 1.74 6.67 -3.44
N ALA A 79 1.58 5.87 -2.38
CA ALA A 79 2.38 4.65 -2.17
C ALA A 79 2.14 3.64 -3.30
N LEU A 80 0.88 3.34 -3.62
CA LEU A 80 0.50 2.45 -4.72
C LEU A 80 1.03 2.95 -6.09
N MET A 81 0.93 4.25 -6.35
CA MET A 81 1.47 4.86 -7.57
C MET A 81 3.00 4.77 -7.64
N LYS A 82 3.70 4.86 -6.49
CA LYS A 82 5.15 4.71 -6.42
C LYS A 82 5.58 3.26 -6.68
N GLU A 83 4.86 2.29 -6.12
CA GLU A 83 5.09 0.86 -6.40
C GLU A 83 4.88 0.54 -7.87
N LEU A 84 3.77 0.99 -8.47
CA LEU A 84 3.48 0.81 -9.89
C LEU A 84 4.61 1.34 -10.79
N LYS A 85 5.07 2.58 -10.54
CA LYS A 85 6.20 3.18 -11.28
C LYS A 85 7.51 2.42 -11.12
N THR A 86 7.73 1.80 -9.96
CA THR A 86 8.93 0.99 -9.71
C THR A 86 8.88 -0.31 -10.52
N MET A 87 7.72 -0.96 -10.57
CA MET A 87 7.51 -2.17 -11.38
C MET A 87 7.68 -1.89 -12.88
N GLU A 88 7.13 -0.78 -13.38
CA GLU A 88 7.27 -0.37 -14.79
C GLU A 88 8.74 -0.18 -15.18
N LYS A 89 9.54 0.48 -14.34
CA LYS A 89 10.98 0.66 -14.55
C LYS A 89 11.74 -0.67 -14.57
N PHE A 90 11.37 -1.61 -13.71
CA PHE A 90 12.00 -2.94 -13.66
C PHE A 90 11.72 -3.72 -14.95
N HIS A 91 10.50 -3.64 -15.48
CA HIS A 91 10.13 -4.32 -16.72
C HIS A 91 10.86 -3.76 -17.95
N ILE A 92 10.94 -2.42 -18.08
CA ILE A 92 11.66 -1.75 -19.19
C ILE A 92 13.18 -1.97 -19.08
N GLY A 93 13.73 -1.93 -17.86
CA GLY A 93 15.15 -2.20 -17.61
C GLY A 93 15.56 -3.61 -18.03
N ASN A 94 14.77 -4.61 -17.65
CA ASN A 94 15.02 -6.01 -18.01
C ASN A 94 14.91 -6.25 -19.51
N MET A 95 13.95 -5.60 -20.19
CA MET A 95 13.80 -5.71 -21.64
C MET A 95 15.00 -5.07 -22.38
N ARG A 96 15.48 -3.91 -21.94
CA ARG A 96 16.69 -3.27 -22.50
C ARG A 96 17.93 -4.16 -22.34
N HIS A 97 18.13 -4.72 -21.15
CA HIS A 97 19.23 -5.67 -20.92
C HIS A 97 19.12 -6.93 -21.80
N GLY A 98 17.90 -7.42 -22.05
CA GLY A 98 17.66 -8.50 -23.02
C GLY A 98 18.11 -8.12 -24.43
N PHE A 99 17.71 -6.94 -24.92
CA PHE A 99 18.12 -6.44 -26.24
C PHE A 99 19.63 -6.25 -26.36
N ASP A 100 20.30 -5.70 -25.33
CA ASP A 100 21.75 -5.51 -25.35
C ASP A 100 22.50 -6.85 -25.43
N ARG A 101 22.00 -7.88 -24.72
CA ARG A 101 22.56 -9.24 -24.81
C ARG A 101 22.34 -9.86 -26.19
N ILE A 102 21.15 -9.71 -26.77
CA ILE A 102 20.87 -10.19 -28.13
C ILE A 102 21.78 -9.49 -29.14
N ARG A 103 21.92 -8.16 -29.07
CA ARG A 103 22.81 -7.39 -29.93
C ARG A 103 24.26 -7.84 -29.79
N ALA A 104 24.75 -8.04 -28.57
CA ALA A 104 26.11 -8.53 -28.32
C ALA A 104 26.35 -9.92 -28.92
N ILE A 105 25.36 -10.83 -28.81
CA ILE A 105 25.43 -12.16 -29.43
C ILE A 105 25.42 -12.05 -30.96
N VAL A 106 24.52 -11.26 -31.54
CA VAL A 106 24.45 -11.04 -32.99
C VAL A 106 25.77 -10.48 -33.53
N SER A 107 26.31 -9.42 -32.91
CA SER A 107 27.60 -8.85 -33.31
C SER A 107 28.76 -9.83 -33.15
N SER A 108 28.72 -10.69 -32.13
CA SER A 108 29.72 -11.76 -31.97
C SER A 108 29.61 -12.77 -33.11
N VAL A 109 28.40 -13.22 -33.45
CA VAL A 109 28.15 -14.17 -34.55
C VAL A 109 28.56 -13.58 -35.90
N GLU A 110 28.24 -12.32 -36.18
CA GLU A 110 28.66 -11.62 -37.41
C GLU A 110 30.18 -11.51 -37.52
N LYS A 111 30.86 -11.26 -36.39
CA LYS A 111 32.33 -11.23 -36.35
C LYS A 111 32.93 -12.56 -36.76
N TYR A 112 32.36 -13.69 -36.31
CA TYR A 112 32.81 -15.03 -36.70
C TYR A 112 32.36 -15.43 -38.12
N ARG A 113 31.34 -14.76 -38.68
CA ARG A 113 30.89 -14.96 -40.06
C ARG A 113 31.77 -14.23 -41.10
N ASN A 114 32.50 -13.19 -40.67
CA ASN A 114 33.51 -12.48 -41.46
C ASN A 114 34.94 -13.02 -41.26
N ILE A 115 35.12 -14.10 -40.49
CA ILE A 115 36.36 -14.88 -40.53
C ILE A 115 36.20 -15.80 -41.73
N ASP A 116 36.82 -15.37 -42.82
CA ASP A 116 36.81 -16.01 -44.12
C ASP A 116 37.17 -17.50 -43.99
N THR A 117 36.26 -18.36 -44.46
CA THR A 117 36.54 -19.80 -44.63
C THR A 117 37.65 -20.07 -45.64
N ASP A 118 38.10 -19.05 -46.38
CA ASP A 118 39.22 -19.14 -47.32
C ASP A 118 40.61 -19.28 -46.64
N ASP A 119 40.76 -18.92 -45.36
CA ASP A 119 42.02 -19.12 -44.62
C ASP A 119 42.18 -20.55 -44.06
N ILE A 120 41.14 -21.39 -44.13
CA ILE A 120 41.19 -22.78 -43.63
C ILE A 120 41.57 -23.77 -44.74
N ILE A 121 41.55 -23.39 -46.02
CA ILE A 121 41.81 -24.31 -47.16
C ILE A 121 43.23 -24.14 -47.76
N LYS A 122 44.10 -23.30 -47.18
CA LYS A 122 45.46 -23.05 -47.69
C LYS A 122 46.64 -23.55 -46.84
N THR A 123 46.43 -24.53 -45.95
CA THR A 123 47.54 -25.31 -45.34
C THR A 123 47.39 -26.77 -45.71
#